data_AF-A0A3D0P6T5-F1
#
_entry.id   AF-A0A3D0P6T5-F1
#
_cell.length_a   1.000
_cell.length_b   1.000
_cell.length_c   1.000
_cell.angle_alpha   90.00
_cell.angle_beta   90.00
_cell.angle_gamma   90.00
#
_symmetry.space_group_name_H-M   'P 1'
#
loop_
_entity.id
_entity.type
_entity.pdbx_description
1 polymer ?
#
loop_
_entity_poly.entity_id
_entity_poly.type
_entity_poly.pdbx_seq_one_letter_code
_entity_poly.pdbx_strand_id
1 'polypeptide(L)'
;MFGVNRFMVTSSMPSNSTADPMLQRRFLETFFARIAAAATNPEERLRQPEPNRQPDAVYMYSALLELEPIIISEHPGLFQRFTLAKSQANSLLTDEMRAGMDQRESSNSRMNTSFDELLQQAEDADNEGKLTDNMIITLVIRQRKTEEQFARLEPWLDKIKEEQARKDSTNYFWFTRAKLAIEETRFADAVRFQGKVAEAEDRAVLAFDLAEKQLENLSEAAGAYQTLGEVAKIAGSLPDSATKAKILMGLAYQYERFNPGFAMQELSDSVAVINRLQEPDLGTTAVLRQIVGKQYSFFTVYSVPGYDLERTYSKLAARDFGLSLSNARSLDDKFLRTMAVLAVTRECSKRNVTNEQ
;
A
#
# COMPACT_ATOMS: atom_id res chain seq x y z
N MET A 1 -16.31 -11.24 2.06
CA MET A 1 -15.54 -12.28 1.35
C MET A 1 -15.12 -13.31 2.38
N PHE A 2 -15.20 -14.61 2.09
CA PHE A 2 -15.03 -15.68 3.07
C PHE A 2 -13.85 -16.62 2.76
N GLY A 3 -13.30 -17.28 3.78
CA GLY A 3 -12.37 -18.40 3.68
C GLY A 3 -10.88 -18.04 3.85
N VAL A 4 -9.99 -19.00 3.59
CA VAL A 4 -8.54 -18.94 3.93
C VAL A 4 -7.75 -17.75 3.37
N ASN A 5 -8.28 -17.02 2.38
CA ASN A 5 -7.65 -15.82 1.80
C ASN A 5 -8.36 -14.51 2.15
N ARG A 6 -9.25 -14.47 3.15
CA ARG A 6 -10.04 -13.28 3.52
C ARG A 6 -9.19 -12.02 3.80
N PHE A 7 -7.91 -12.19 4.13
CA PHE A 7 -6.97 -11.10 4.43
C PHE A 7 -6.19 -10.58 3.21
N MET A 8 -6.37 -11.16 2.03
CA MET A 8 -5.65 -10.76 0.81
C MET A 8 -6.42 -9.78 -0.08
N VAL A 9 -7.69 -9.49 0.22
CA VAL A 9 -8.53 -8.60 -0.59
C VAL A 9 -9.20 -7.54 0.30
N THR A 10 -8.77 -6.29 0.15
CA THR A 10 -9.44 -5.13 0.76
C THR A 10 -10.56 -4.65 -0.16
N SER A 11 -11.76 -5.21 -0.04
CA SER A 11 -12.95 -4.62 -0.65
C SER A 11 -13.90 -4.13 0.45
N SER A 12 -14.00 -2.82 0.64
CA SER A 12 -15.09 -2.21 1.41
C SER A 12 -16.34 -2.19 0.53
N MET A 13 -17.50 -2.58 1.10
CA MET A 13 -18.77 -2.32 0.43
C MET A 13 -19.03 -0.81 0.39
N PRO A 14 -19.59 -0.26 -0.70
CA PRO A 14 -20.05 1.12 -0.73
C PRO A 14 -21.04 1.35 0.42
N SER A 15 -20.89 2.45 1.14
CA SER A 15 -21.64 2.81 2.36
C SER A 15 -23.17 2.83 2.23
N ASN A 16 -23.70 2.79 1.00
CA ASN A 16 -25.13 2.82 0.70
C ASN A 16 -25.70 1.51 0.15
N SER A 17 -24.95 0.39 0.21
CA SER A 17 -25.46 -0.91 -0.25
C SER A 17 -26.12 -1.66 0.89
N THR A 18 -27.45 -1.84 0.83
CA THR A 18 -28.17 -2.81 1.66
C THR A 18 -28.09 -4.19 0.99
N ALA A 19 -27.68 -5.21 1.74
CA ALA A 19 -27.60 -6.57 1.21
C ALA A 19 -29.02 -7.11 0.97
N ASP A 20 -29.30 -7.56 -0.26
CA ASP A 20 -30.58 -8.19 -0.61
C ASP A 20 -30.66 -9.61 -0.01
N PRO A 21 -31.60 -9.89 0.91
CA PRO A 21 -31.73 -11.20 1.54
C PRO A 21 -32.03 -12.35 0.57
N MET A 22 -32.70 -12.07 -0.56
CA MET A 22 -32.98 -13.08 -1.58
C MET A 22 -31.73 -13.43 -2.38
N LEU A 23 -30.86 -12.45 -2.66
CA LEU A 23 -29.56 -12.72 -3.29
C LEU A 23 -28.64 -13.49 -2.34
N GLN A 24 -28.60 -13.14 -1.05
CA GLN A 24 -27.86 -13.91 -0.05
C GLN A 24 -28.32 -15.36 0.02
N ARG A 25 -29.64 -15.59 0.08
CA ARG A 25 -30.22 -16.93 0.12
C ARG A 25 -29.87 -17.74 -1.13
N ARG A 26 -30.02 -17.16 -2.33
CA ARG A 26 -29.66 -17.82 -3.60
C ARG A 26 -28.17 -18.14 -3.68
N PHE A 27 -27.32 -17.24 -3.20
CA PHE A 27 -25.88 -17.49 -3.10
C PHE A 27 -25.59 -18.70 -2.21
N LEU A 28 -26.16 -18.74 -1.00
CA LEU A 28 -25.98 -19.86 -0.06
C LEU A 28 -26.47 -21.19 -0.66
N GLU A 29 -27.65 -21.21 -1.26
CA GLU A 29 -28.21 -22.41 -1.90
C GLU A 29 -27.34 -22.90 -3.06
N THR A 30 -26.84 -21.99 -3.90
CA THR A 30 -25.92 -22.32 -5.01
C THR A 30 -24.59 -22.83 -4.49
N PHE A 31 -24.07 -22.21 -3.43
CA PHE A 31 -22.81 -22.61 -2.80
C PHE A 31 -22.91 -24.02 -2.21
N PHE A 32 -23.99 -24.34 -1.49
CA PHE A 32 -24.23 -25.68 -0.95
C PHE A 32 -24.39 -26.72 -2.07
N ALA A 33 -25.09 -26.38 -3.15
CA ALA A 33 -25.23 -27.27 -4.31
C ALA A 33 -23.88 -27.57 -4.97
N ARG A 34 -22.99 -26.58 -5.07
CA ARG A 34 -21.62 -26.77 -5.59
C ARG A 34 -20.80 -27.70 -4.70
N ILE A 35 -20.91 -27.57 -3.39
CA ILE A 35 -20.24 -28.48 -2.44
C ILE A 35 -20.75 -29.91 -2.59
N ALA A 36 -22.07 -30.08 -2.69
CA ALA A 36 -22.66 -31.40 -2.91
C ALA A 36 -22.18 -32.03 -4.23
N ALA A 37 -22.09 -31.25 -5.31
CA ALA A 37 -21.58 -31.71 -6.60
C ALA A 37 -20.09 -32.08 -6.54
N ALA A 38 -19.26 -31.28 -5.86
CA ALA A 38 -17.85 -31.60 -5.66
C ALA A 38 -17.67 -32.87 -4.81
N ALA A 39 -18.52 -33.07 -3.81
CA ALA A 39 -18.47 -34.25 -2.96
C ALA A 39 -18.81 -35.55 -3.71
N THR A 40 -19.63 -35.49 -4.76
CA THR A 40 -20.01 -36.66 -5.56
C THR A 40 -19.18 -36.86 -6.82
N ASN A 41 -18.33 -35.89 -7.20
CA ASN A 41 -17.46 -35.99 -8.37
C ASN A 41 -16.03 -36.47 -8.00
N PRO A 42 -15.61 -37.67 -8.42
CA PRO A 42 -14.27 -38.19 -8.14
C PRO A 42 -13.15 -37.36 -8.77
N GLU A 43 -13.38 -36.71 -9.91
CA GLU A 43 -12.36 -35.91 -10.60
C GLU A 43 -12.03 -34.64 -9.82
N GLU A 44 -13.02 -34.01 -9.17
CA GLU A 44 -12.80 -32.83 -8.34
C GLU A 44 -11.97 -33.16 -7.08
N ARG A 45 -12.05 -34.39 -6.57
CA ARG A 45 -11.22 -34.84 -5.43
C ARG A 45 -9.75 -35.03 -5.81
N LEU A 46 -9.48 -35.34 -7.08
CA LEU A 46 -8.14 -35.64 -7.59
C LEU A 46 -7.51 -34.45 -8.32
N ARG A 47 -8.28 -33.37 -8.55
CA ARG A 47 -7.80 -32.16 -9.20
C ARG A 47 -6.72 -31.53 -8.35
N GLN A 48 -5.53 -31.39 -8.94
CA GLN A 48 -4.45 -30.66 -8.29
C GLN A 48 -4.75 -29.16 -8.27
N PRO A 49 -4.38 -28.45 -7.20
CA PRO A 49 -4.57 -27.02 -7.12
C PRO A 49 -3.71 -26.29 -8.16
N GLU A 50 -4.18 -25.13 -8.61
CA GLU A 50 -3.35 -24.22 -9.40
C GLU A 50 -2.13 -23.75 -8.58
N PRO A 51 -1.01 -23.38 -9.24
CA PRO A 51 0.13 -22.80 -8.56
C PRO A 51 -0.28 -21.63 -7.65
N ASN A 52 0.21 -21.63 -6.41
CA ASN A 52 -0.10 -20.65 -5.37
C ASN A 52 -1.55 -20.62 -4.86
N ARG A 53 -2.38 -21.63 -5.20
CA ARG A 53 -3.74 -21.78 -4.65
C ARG A 53 -3.85 -23.03 -3.80
N GLN A 54 -4.79 -23.00 -2.86
CA GLN A 54 -5.17 -24.19 -2.11
C GLN A 54 -6.17 -25.04 -2.91
N PRO A 55 -6.31 -26.33 -2.57
CA PRO A 55 -7.39 -27.16 -3.09
C PRO A 55 -8.77 -26.56 -2.80
N ASP A 56 -9.72 -26.70 -3.73
CA ASP A 56 -11.08 -26.13 -3.61
C ASP A 56 -11.79 -26.57 -2.32
N ALA A 57 -11.56 -27.80 -1.85
CA ALA A 57 -12.10 -28.32 -0.60
C ALA A 57 -11.74 -27.46 0.62
N VAL A 58 -10.52 -26.92 0.66
CA VAL A 58 -10.04 -26.02 1.73
C VAL A 58 -10.82 -24.72 1.72
N TYR A 59 -11.05 -24.13 0.54
CA TYR A 59 -11.84 -22.90 0.40
C TYR A 59 -13.31 -23.13 0.75
N MET A 60 -13.90 -24.24 0.30
CA MET A 60 -15.30 -24.59 0.57
C MET A 60 -15.55 -24.76 2.07
N TYR A 61 -14.71 -25.56 2.75
CA TYR A 61 -14.89 -25.83 4.17
C TYR A 61 -14.62 -24.59 5.03
N SER A 62 -13.54 -23.85 4.77
CA SER A 62 -13.24 -22.61 5.52
C SER A 62 -14.33 -21.54 5.37
N ALA A 63 -14.89 -21.37 4.18
CA ALA A 63 -16.00 -20.45 3.97
C ALA A 63 -17.26 -20.87 4.76
N LEU A 64 -17.55 -22.17 4.90
CA LEU A 64 -18.68 -22.65 5.71
C LEU A 64 -18.49 -22.37 7.20
N LEU A 65 -17.27 -22.46 7.73
CA LEU A 65 -16.98 -22.10 9.13
C LEU A 65 -17.30 -20.62 9.41
N GLU A 66 -16.99 -19.74 8.47
CA GLU A 66 -17.26 -18.30 8.61
C GLU A 66 -18.72 -17.92 8.38
N LEU A 67 -19.43 -18.68 7.53
CA LEU A 67 -20.84 -18.46 7.25
C LEU A 67 -21.76 -18.99 8.36
N GLU A 68 -21.27 -19.88 9.23
CA GLU A 68 -22.06 -20.51 10.28
C GLU A 68 -22.81 -19.52 11.19
N PRO A 69 -22.18 -18.48 11.75
CA PRO A 69 -22.89 -17.52 12.61
C PRO A 69 -23.99 -16.77 11.84
N ILE A 70 -23.70 -16.38 10.59
CA ILE A 70 -24.61 -15.65 9.71
C ILE A 70 -25.82 -16.51 9.35
N ILE A 71 -25.61 -17.79 9.05
CA ILE A 71 -26.70 -18.72 8.72
C ILE A 71 -27.59 -18.97 9.94
N ILE A 72 -27.00 -19.10 11.13
CA ILE A 72 -27.75 -19.29 12.37
C ILE A 72 -28.61 -18.04 12.67
N SER A 73 -28.07 -16.83 12.49
CA SER A 73 -28.77 -15.60 12.84
C SER A 73 -29.76 -15.12 11.77
N GLU A 74 -29.40 -15.18 10.48
CA GLU A 74 -30.13 -14.51 9.40
C GLU A 74 -30.87 -15.46 8.47
N HIS A 75 -30.40 -16.71 8.32
CA HIS A 75 -30.97 -17.70 7.40
C HIS A 75 -31.26 -19.06 8.08
N PRO A 76 -31.98 -19.09 9.22
CA PRO A 76 -32.15 -20.32 10.00
C PRO A 76 -32.85 -21.45 9.23
N GLY A 77 -33.70 -21.12 8.25
CA GLY A 77 -34.33 -22.09 7.36
C GLY A 77 -33.36 -22.87 6.46
N LEU A 78 -32.11 -22.43 6.34
CA LEU A 78 -31.05 -23.13 5.59
C LEU A 78 -30.17 -24.03 6.47
N PHE A 79 -30.35 -24.02 7.79
CA PHE A 79 -29.42 -24.66 8.73
C PHE A 79 -29.19 -26.17 8.49
N GLN A 80 -30.26 -26.90 8.13
CA GLN A 80 -30.14 -28.33 7.80
C GLN A 80 -29.29 -28.55 6.53
N ARG A 81 -29.52 -27.75 5.49
CA ARG A 81 -28.73 -27.81 4.25
C ARG A 81 -27.28 -27.39 4.48
N PHE A 82 -27.07 -26.37 5.30
CA PHE A 82 -25.74 -25.93 5.73
C PHE A 82 -24.96 -27.04 6.44
N THR A 83 -25.59 -27.72 7.42
CA THR A 83 -24.96 -28.82 8.18
C THR A 83 -24.56 -29.97 7.25
N LEU A 84 -25.43 -30.31 6.29
CA LEU A 84 -25.13 -31.31 5.27
C LEU A 84 -23.93 -30.89 4.40
N ALA A 85 -23.93 -29.65 3.89
CA ALA A 85 -22.84 -29.11 3.09
C ALA A 85 -21.52 -29.08 3.88
N LYS A 86 -21.55 -28.74 5.18
CA LYS A 86 -20.38 -28.74 6.06
C LYS A 86 -19.79 -30.14 6.24
N SER A 87 -20.64 -31.14 6.44
CA SER A 87 -20.22 -32.55 6.49
C SER A 87 -19.60 -33.01 5.16
N GLN A 88 -20.25 -32.69 4.04
CA GLN A 88 -19.76 -33.03 2.70
C GLN A 88 -18.42 -32.36 2.41
N ALA A 89 -18.27 -31.07 2.70
CA ALA A 89 -17.00 -30.36 2.53
C ALA A 89 -15.89 -30.92 3.43
N ASN A 90 -16.18 -31.24 4.69
CA ASN A 90 -15.20 -31.85 5.59
C ASN A 90 -14.72 -33.23 5.10
N SER A 91 -15.60 -34.00 4.45
CA SER A 91 -15.25 -35.31 3.89
C SER A 91 -14.28 -35.22 2.70
N LEU A 92 -14.16 -34.05 2.08
CA LEU A 92 -13.22 -33.80 0.98
C LEU A 92 -11.81 -33.42 1.47
N LEU A 93 -11.64 -33.15 2.77
CA LEU A 93 -10.35 -32.76 3.34
C LEU A 93 -9.49 -33.98 3.68
N THR A 94 -8.21 -33.91 3.32
CA THR A 94 -7.18 -34.81 3.84
C THR A 94 -6.64 -34.31 5.18
N ASP A 95 -5.92 -35.15 5.91
CA ASP A 95 -5.30 -34.74 7.18
C ASP A 95 -4.26 -33.64 7.01
N GLU A 96 -3.52 -33.65 5.89
CA GLU A 96 -2.59 -32.59 5.52
C GLU A 96 -3.32 -31.25 5.29
N MET A 97 -4.46 -31.28 4.61
CA MET A 97 -5.29 -30.08 4.39
C MET A 97 -5.80 -29.52 5.73
N ARG A 98 -6.24 -30.38 6.66
CA ARG A 98 -6.67 -29.96 8.01
C ARG A 98 -5.53 -29.31 8.79
N ALA A 99 -4.37 -29.96 8.83
CA ALA A 99 -3.19 -29.42 9.52
C ALA A 99 -2.73 -28.08 8.93
N GLY A 100 -2.77 -27.94 7.60
CA GLY A 100 -2.46 -26.68 6.91
C GLY A 100 -3.46 -25.56 7.22
N MET A 101 -4.74 -25.89 7.38
CA MET A 101 -5.78 -24.94 7.82
C MET A 101 -5.54 -24.48 9.25
N ASP A 102 -5.26 -25.38 10.19
CA ASP A 102 -5.02 -25.06 11.60
C ASP A 102 -3.78 -24.17 11.79
N GLN A 103 -2.69 -24.46 11.07
CA GLN A 103 -1.50 -23.62 11.07
C GLN A 103 -1.79 -22.22 10.52
N ARG A 104 -2.60 -22.11 9.46
CA ARG A 104 -3.01 -20.82 8.92
C ARG A 104 -3.95 -20.07 9.83
N GLU A 105 -4.90 -20.74 10.47
CA GLU A 105 -5.80 -20.11 11.43
C GLU A 105 -5.02 -19.58 12.63
N SER A 106 -3.99 -20.32 13.07
CA SER A 106 -3.04 -19.84 14.07
C SER A 106 -2.24 -18.62 13.59
N SER A 107 -1.72 -18.64 12.36
CA SER A 107 -1.03 -17.48 11.76
C SER A 107 -1.95 -16.28 11.55
N ASN A 108 -3.21 -16.50 11.14
CA ASN A 108 -4.22 -15.48 10.92
C ASN A 108 -4.68 -14.87 12.25
N SER A 109 -4.84 -15.68 13.29
CA SER A 109 -5.14 -15.23 14.65
C SER A 109 -3.99 -14.38 15.20
N ARG A 110 -2.74 -14.80 14.95
CA ARG A 110 -1.56 -13.97 15.20
C ARG A 110 -1.51 -12.71 14.35
N MET A 111 -2.17 -12.63 13.19
CA MET A 111 -2.28 -11.38 12.39
C MET A 111 -3.36 -10.44 12.91
N ASN A 112 -4.36 -10.95 13.64
CA ASN A 112 -5.46 -10.18 14.22
C ASN A 112 -5.20 -9.64 15.64
N THR A 113 -4.05 -9.94 16.25
CA THR A 113 -3.67 -9.39 17.56
C THR A 113 -3.60 -7.86 17.50
N SER A 114 -4.33 -7.18 18.37
CA SER A 114 -4.42 -5.71 18.38
C SER A 114 -3.10 -5.05 18.81
N PHE A 115 -2.96 -3.75 18.55
CA PHE A 115 -1.82 -2.98 19.05
C PHE A 115 -1.66 -3.11 20.57
N ASP A 116 -2.75 -2.97 21.34
CA ASP A 116 -2.70 -3.03 22.81
C ASP A 116 -2.29 -4.41 23.32
N GLU A 117 -2.76 -5.48 22.68
CA GLU A 117 -2.35 -6.85 23.01
C GLU A 117 -0.87 -7.09 22.70
N LEU A 118 -0.38 -6.62 21.54
CA LEU A 118 1.04 -6.73 21.19
C LEU A 118 1.92 -5.91 22.15
N LEU A 119 1.44 -4.74 22.58
CA LEU A 119 2.17 -3.89 23.49
C LEU A 119 2.22 -4.51 24.88
N GLN A 120 1.11 -5.06 25.37
CA GLN A 120 1.08 -5.81 26.63
C GLN A 120 2.04 -7.01 26.59
N GLN A 121 2.08 -7.76 25.48
CA GLN A 121 3.03 -8.86 25.32
C GLN A 121 4.49 -8.39 25.38
N ALA A 122 4.79 -7.21 24.83
CA ALA A 122 6.13 -6.63 24.91
C ALA A 122 6.46 -6.14 26.34
N GLU A 123 5.49 -5.55 27.05
CA GLU A 123 5.60 -5.15 28.46
C GLU A 123 5.88 -6.35 29.37
N ASP A 124 5.10 -7.42 29.22
CA ASP A 124 5.28 -8.65 30.00
C ASP A 124 6.65 -9.28 29.72
N ALA A 125 7.05 -9.36 28.45
CA ALA A 125 8.36 -9.88 28.08
C ALA A 125 9.52 -9.01 28.57
N ASP A 126 9.36 -7.69 28.62
CA ASP A 126 10.37 -6.79 29.19
C ASP A 126 10.53 -7.00 30.70
N ASN A 127 9.41 -7.10 31.41
CA ASN A 127 9.39 -7.41 32.85
C ASN A 127 10.03 -8.77 33.16
N GLU A 128 9.87 -9.76 32.28
CA GLU A 128 10.47 -11.08 32.40
C GLU A 128 11.92 -11.17 31.87
N GLY A 129 12.47 -10.09 31.32
CA GLY A 129 13.81 -10.08 30.71
C GLY A 129 13.92 -10.89 29.41
N LYS A 130 12.78 -11.19 28.76
CA LYS A 130 12.65 -11.95 27.51
C LYS A 130 12.36 -11.07 26.29
N LEU A 131 12.32 -9.75 26.45
CA LEU A 131 12.09 -8.82 25.34
C LEU A 131 13.12 -9.03 24.22
N THR A 132 12.61 -9.17 23.01
CA THR A 132 13.43 -9.30 21.79
C THR A 132 13.19 -8.12 20.86
N ASP A 133 14.20 -7.76 20.07
CA ASP A 133 14.10 -6.72 19.04
C ASP A 133 12.94 -7.02 18.07
N ASN A 134 12.74 -8.29 17.71
CA ASN A 134 11.64 -8.76 16.86
C ASN A 134 10.25 -8.33 17.40
N MET A 135 10.04 -8.37 18.72
CA MET A 135 8.76 -7.97 19.32
C MET A 135 8.51 -6.46 19.16
N ILE A 136 9.56 -5.65 19.40
CA ILE A 136 9.48 -4.19 19.25
C ILE A 136 9.26 -3.82 17.78
N ILE A 137 10.01 -4.44 16.86
CA ILE A 137 9.91 -4.13 15.44
C ILE A 137 8.55 -4.58 14.90
N THR A 138 8.01 -5.70 15.39
CA THR A 138 6.64 -6.12 15.10
C THR A 138 5.63 -5.05 15.48
N LEU A 139 5.77 -4.43 16.66
CA LEU A 139 4.93 -3.29 17.05
C LEU A 139 5.07 -2.12 16.09
N VAL A 140 6.29 -1.77 15.68
CA VAL A 140 6.57 -0.65 14.75
C VAL A 140 5.92 -0.86 13.38
N ILE A 141 6.05 -2.05 12.79
CA ILE A 141 5.61 -2.30 11.41
C ILE A 141 4.14 -2.67 11.30
N ARG A 142 3.54 -3.27 12.34
CA ARG A 142 2.20 -3.82 12.23
C ARG A 142 1.13 -2.77 12.42
N GLN A 143 0.08 -2.90 11.62
CA GLN A 143 -1.16 -2.11 11.69
C GLN A 143 -0.93 -0.61 11.49
N ARG A 144 -1.99 0.08 11.05
CA ARG A 144 -2.02 1.54 11.15
C ARG A 144 -2.15 1.92 12.61
N LYS A 145 -1.47 3.00 13.00
CA LYS A 145 -1.41 3.49 14.37
C LYS A 145 -2.06 4.86 14.47
N THR A 146 -2.62 5.18 15.63
CA THR A 146 -2.98 6.56 16.00
C THR A 146 -1.76 7.30 16.55
N GLU A 147 -1.87 8.62 16.71
CA GLU A 147 -0.81 9.43 17.33
C GLU A 147 -0.49 8.97 18.76
N GLU A 148 -1.51 8.62 19.54
CA GLU A 148 -1.35 8.14 20.91
C GLU A 148 -0.57 6.81 20.95
N GLN A 149 -0.86 5.92 20.00
CA GLN A 149 -0.15 4.64 19.87
C GLN A 149 1.31 4.86 19.44
N PHE A 150 1.57 5.81 18.52
CA PHE A 150 2.93 6.21 18.20
C PHE A 150 3.67 6.76 19.42
N ALA A 151 3.04 7.64 20.21
CA ALA A 151 3.64 8.20 21.41
C ALA A 151 3.99 7.13 22.46
N ARG A 152 3.10 6.13 22.66
CA ARG A 152 3.37 4.97 23.54
C ARG A 152 4.51 4.09 23.05
N LEU A 153 4.70 4.01 21.73
CA LEU A 153 5.72 3.16 21.11
C LEU A 153 7.10 3.82 21.03
N GLU A 154 7.18 5.16 20.99
CA GLU A 154 8.45 5.90 20.87
C GLU A 154 9.55 5.45 21.86
N PRO A 155 9.28 5.25 23.17
CA PRO A 155 10.30 4.83 24.13
C PRO A 155 10.85 3.42 23.90
N TRP A 156 10.13 2.58 23.13
CA TRP A 156 10.56 1.22 22.85
C TRP A 156 11.65 1.14 21.78
N LEU A 157 11.79 2.16 20.93
CA LEU A 157 12.80 2.18 19.87
C LEU A 157 14.21 2.07 20.43
N ASP A 158 14.47 2.71 21.58
CA ASP A 158 15.77 2.69 22.25
C ASP A 158 16.11 1.33 22.88
N LYS A 159 15.11 0.45 23.07
CA LYS A 159 15.31 -0.91 23.59
C LYS A 159 15.77 -1.91 22.51
N ILE A 160 15.76 -1.52 21.23
CA ILE A 160 16.26 -2.36 20.13
C ILE A 160 17.79 -2.43 20.21
N LYS A 161 18.32 -3.63 20.40
CA LYS A 161 19.75 -3.87 20.64
C LYS A 161 20.55 -3.86 19.35
N GLU A 162 20.02 -4.45 18.28
CA GLU A 162 20.69 -4.52 16.97
C GLU A 162 20.72 -3.14 16.31
N GLU A 163 21.92 -2.57 16.16
CA GLU A 163 22.19 -1.22 15.64
C GLU A 163 21.44 -0.90 14.33
N GLN A 164 21.59 -1.77 13.33
CA GLN A 164 21.00 -1.57 12.01
C GLN A 164 19.47 -1.69 12.07
N ALA A 165 18.97 -2.71 12.77
CA ALA A 165 17.52 -2.89 12.95
C ALA A 165 16.90 -1.71 13.71
N ARG A 166 17.59 -1.16 14.72
CA ARG A 166 17.19 0.06 15.44
C ARG A 166 17.14 1.25 14.48
N LYS A 167 18.20 1.48 13.70
CA LYS A 167 18.26 2.58 12.72
C LYS A 167 17.08 2.51 11.74
N ASP A 168 16.88 1.35 11.11
CA ASP A 168 15.87 1.18 10.06
C ASP A 168 14.45 1.26 10.63
N SER A 169 14.20 0.65 11.79
CA SER A 169 12.90 0.70 12.46
C SER A 169 12.56 2.09 12.97
N THR A 170 13.53 2.82 13.52
CA THR A 170 13.35 4.21 13.97
C THR A 170 13.09 5.13 12.77
N ASN A 171 13.82 4.97 11.67
CA ASN A 171 13.55 5.74 10.44
C ASN A 171 12.12 5.48 9.93
N TYR A 172 11.70 4.22 9.86
CA TYR A 172 10.36 3.85 9.43
C TYR A 172 9.26 4.35 10.39
N PHE A 173 9.51 4.28 11.71
CA PHE A 173 8.62 4.82 12.73
C PHE A 173 8.36 6.31 12.52
N TRP A 174 9.43 7.11 12.36
CA TRP A 174 9.29 8.55 12.15
C TRP A 174 8.66 8.89 10.81
N PHE A 175 8.97 8.11 9.77
CA PHE A 175 8.36 8.27 8.46
C PHE A 175 6.85 8.06 8.50
N THR A 176 6.40 6.95 9.08
CA THR A 176 4.96 6.63 9.15
C THR A 176 4.19 7.57 10.07
N ARG A 177 4.79 8.01 11.18
CA ARG A 177 4.18 9.02 12.07
C ARG A 177 4.07 10.39 11.38
N ALA A 178 5.08 10.77 10.59
CA ALA A 178 5.02 11.98 9.78
C ALA A 178 3.92 11.90 8.70
N LYS A 179 3.80 10.77 7.99
CA LYS A 179 2.69 10.53 7.04
C LYS A 179 1.33 10.67 7.71
N LEU A 180 1.14 10.08 8.90
CA LEU A 180 -0.11 10.23 9.66
C LEU A 180 -0.40 11.71 9.96
N ALA A 181 0.58 12.46 10.45
CA ALA A 181 0.42 13.89 10.73
C ALA A 181 0.07 14.70 9.47
N ILE A 182 0.60 14.34 8.29
CA ILE A 182 0.21 14.95 7.00
C ILE A 182 -1.25 14.61 6.68
N GLU A 183 -1.63 13.34 6.75
CA GLU A 183 -3.00 12.88 6.48
C GLU A 183 -4.04 13.58 7.38
N GLU A 184 -3.70 13.77 8.66
CA GLU A 184 -4.52 14.45 9.67
C GLU A 184 -4.37 15.98 9.64
N THR A 185 -3.65 16.55 8.68
CA THR A 185 -3.41 18.00 8.52
C THR A 185 -2.72 18.68 9.72
N ARG A 186 -2.03 17.91 10.56
CA ARG A 186 -1.19 18.41 11.66
C ARG A 186 0.19 18.83 11.13
N PHE A 187 0.22 19.85 10.27
CA PHE A 187 1.43 20.20 9.49
C PHE A 187 2.65 20.55 10.35
N ALA A 188 2.47 21.22 11.49
CA ALA A 188 3.57 21.49 12.42
C ALA A 188 4.19 20.21 13.00
N ASP A 189 3.36 19.21 13.33
CA ASP A 189 3.82 17.90 13.77
C ASP A 189 4.51 17.14 12.63
N ALA A 190 3.97 17.21 11.41
CA ALA A 190 4.56 16.59 10.24
C ALA A 190 6.00 17.08 10.00
N VAL A 191 6.25 18.39 10.04
CA VAL A 191 7.60 18.99 9.91
C VAL A 191 8.51 18.50 11.04
N ARG A 192 8.02 18.51 12.28
CA ARG A 192 8.79 18.05 13.45
C ARG A 192 9.19 16.58 13.33
N PHE A 193 8.26 15.72 12.89
CA PHE A 193 8.51 14.28 12.74
C PHE A 193 9.38 13.96 11.53
N GLN A 194 9.19 14.66 10.41
CA GLN A 194 10.07 14.59 9.24
C GLN A 194 11.53 14.92 9.61
N GLY A 195 11.76 15.90 10.48
CA GLY A 195 13.11 16.24 10.97
C GLY A 195 13.82 15.12 11.73
N LYS A 196 13.07 14.12 12.23
CA LYS A 196 13.62 12.93 12.91
C LYS A 196 13.89 11.74 11.97
N VAL A 197 13.46 11.81 10.70
CA VAL A 197 13.75 10.80 9.69
C VAL A 197 15.20 10.92 9.24
N ALA A 198 15.97 9.83 9.29
CA ALA A 198 17.41 9.84 9.02
C ALA A 198 17.72 9.85 7.53
N GLU A 199 16.93 9.13 6.73
CA GLU A 199 17.16 8.98 5.29
C GLU A 199 16.68 10.22 4.52
N ALA A 200 17.57 10.83 3.73
CA ALA A 200 17.29 12.09 3.03
C ALA A 200 16.21 11.96 1.95
N GLU A 201 16.19 10.83 1.25
CA GLU A 201 15.19 10.52 0.23
C GLU A 201 13.79 10.38 0.85
N ASP A 202 13.68 9.74 2.02
CA ASP A 202 12.43 9.61 2.77
C ASP A 202 11.96 10.99 3.29
N ARG A 203 12.88 11.86 3.72
CA ARG A 203 12.54 13.25 4.06
C ARG A 203 12.02 14.05 2.86
N ALA A 204 12.57 13.83 1.67
CA ALA A 204 12.13 14.50 0.45
C ALA A 204 10.72 14.05 0.04
N VAL A 205 10.45 12.74 0.15
CA VAL A 205 9.12 12.16 -0.02
C VAL A 205 8.11 12.81 0.92
N LEU A 206 8.41 12.87 2.22
CA LEU A 206 7.53 13.48 3.22
C LEU A 206 7.29 14.98 2.98
N ALA A 207 8.35 15.72 2.62
CA ALA A 207 8.22 17.13 2.30
C ALA A 207 7.31 17.37 1.08
N PHE A 208 7.40 16.49 0.08
CA PHE A 208 6.56 16.60 -1.11
C PHE A 208 5.09 16.26 -0.78
N ASP A 209 4.82 15.16 -0.05
CA ASP A 209 3.48 14.84 0.46
C ASP A 209 2.88 16.01 1.27
N LEU A 210 3.68 16.60 2.16
CA LEU A 210 3.28 17.74 2.98
C LEU A 210 2.87 18.92 2.08
N ALA A 211 3.68 19.26 1.08
CA ALA A 211 3.39 20.34 0.16
C ALA A 211 2.09 20.07 -0.64
N GLU A 212 1.90 18.85 -1.14
CA GLU A 212 0.65 18.47 -1.84
C GLU A 212 -0.57 18.64 -0.94
N LYS A 213 -0.46 18.18 0.30
CA LYS A 213 -1.56 18.30 1.27
C LYS A 213 -1.84 19.75 1.67
N GLN A 214 -0.81 20.59 1.78
CA GLN A 214 -0.97 22.02 2.02
C GLN A 214 -1.62 22.73 0.82
N LEU A 215 -1.33 22.33 -0.42
CA LEU A 215 -1.97 22.91 -1.62
C LEU A 215 -3.48 22.60 -1.69
N GLU A 216 -3.96 21.54 -1.05
CA GLU A 216 -5.40 21.26 -0.92
C GLU A 216 -6.10 22.25 0.03
N ASN A 217 -5.36 22.88 0.94
CA ASN A 217 -5.88 23.83 1.91
C ASN A 217 -5.51 25.28 1.54
N LEU A 218 -6.51 26.09 1.15
CA LEU A 218 -6.30 27.48 0.73
C LEU A 218 -5.61 28.35 1.80
N SER A 219 -5.78 28.06 3.09
CA SER A 219 -5.10 28.80 4.16
C SER A 219 -3.59 28.53 4.21
N GLU A 220 -3.15 27.40 3.68
CA GLU A 220 -1.77 26.93 3.71
C GLU A 220 -1.03 27.14 2.39
N ALA A 221 -1.68 27.69 1.36
CA ALA A 221 -1.11 27.80 0.02
C ALA A 221 0.25 28.53 0.00
N ALA A 222 0.43 29.58 0.81
CA ALA A 222 1.71 30.27 0.94
C ALA A 222 2.79 29.39 1.56
N GLY A 223 2.44 28.62 2.60
CA GLY A 223 3.33 27.63 3.24
C GLY A 223 3.70 26.52 2.27
N ALA A 224 2.74 26.05 1.46
CA ALA A 224 2.97 25.02 0.45
C ALA A 224 4.05 25.39 -0.56
N TYR A 225 4.10 26.66 -1.02
CA TYR A 225 5.14 27.11 -1.94
C TYR A 225 6.53 27.13 -1.31
N GLN A 226 6.62 27.52 -0.04
CA GLN A 226 7.88 27.42 0.70
C GLN A 226 8.31 25.96 0.82
N THR A 227 7.39 25.06 1.20
CA THR A 227 7.64 23.62 1.29
C THR A 227 8.11 23.05 -0.06
N LEU A 228 7.50 23.42 -1.19
CA LEU A 228 7.96 23.00 -2.53
C LEU A 228 9.40 23.45 -2.82
N GLY A 229 9.77 24.68 -2.44
CA GLY A 229 11.14 25.16 -2.58
C GLY A 229 12.14 24.38 -1.72
N GLU A 230 11.74 23.98 -0.51
CA GLU A 230 12.54 23.09 0.34
C GLU A 230 12.67 21.69 -0.26
N VAL A 231 11.61 21.14 -0.85
CA VAL A 231 11.65 19.86 -1.57
C VAL A 231 12.63 19.93 -2.73
N ALA A 232 12.58 20.98 -3.57
CA ALA A 232 13.52 21.17 -4.68
C ALA A 232 14.98 21.20 -4.20
N LYS A 233 15.25 21.91 -3.09
CA LYS A 233 16.57 21.95 -2.47
C LYS A 233 17.03 20.57 -1.97
N ILE A 234 16.16 19.82 -1.30
CA ILE A 234 16.50 18.47 -0.83
C ILE A 234 16.75 17.56 -2.03
N ALA A 235 15.83 17.52 -2.99
CA ALA A 235 15.92 16.68 -4.19
C ALA A 235 17.19 16.95 -5.00
N GLY A 236 17.58 18.21 -5.17
CA GLY A 236 18.81 18.60 -5.85
C GLY A 236 20.09 18.07 -5.19
N SER A 237 20.06 17.77 -3.89
CA SER A 237 21.18 17.20 -3.14
C SER A 237 21.19 15.67 -3.07
N LEU A 238 20.10 15.01 -3.50
CA LEU A 238 20.01 13.55 -3.46
C LEU A 238 20.88 12.91 -4.55
N PRO A 239 21.47 11.72 -4.28
CA PRO A 239 22.01 10.86 -5.33
C PRO A 239 20.95 10.55 -6.40
N ASP A 240 21.40 10.22 -7.61
CA ASP A 240 20.49 9.88 -8.70
C ASP A 240 19.75 8.56 -8.37
N SER A 241 18.43 8.63 -8.32
CA SER A 241 17.54 7.50 -8.00
C SER A 241 16.19 7.66 -8.71
N ALA A 242 15.44 6.57 -8.86
CA ALA A 242 14.09 6.61 -9.43
C ALA A 242 13.14 7.48 -8.57
N THR A 243 13.30 7.48 -7.25
CA THR A 243 12.54 8.35 -6.34
C THR A 243 12.86 9.82 -6.57
N LYS A 244 14.14 10.18 -6.71
CA LYS A 244 14.55 11.56 -7.04
C LYS A 244 13.91 12.02 -8.34
N ALA A 245 13.96 11.19 -9.38
CA ALA A 245 13.31 11.50 -10.65
C ALA A 245 11.79 11.73 -10.49
N LYS A 246 11.10 10.91 -9.70
CA LYS A 246 9.66 11.06 -9.41
C LYS A 246 9.34 12.33 -8.63
N ILE A 247 10.16 12.68 -7.63
CA ILE A 247 10.01 13.94 -6.87
C ILE A 247 10.19 15.14 -7.81
N LEU A 248 11.20 15.13 -8.68
CA LEU A 248 11.43 16.20 -9.67
C LEU A 248 10.27 16.32 -10.67
N MET A 249 9.72 15.19 -11.16
CA MET A 249 8.50 15.21 -11.98
C MET A 249 7.30 15.78 -11.21
N GLY A 250 7.17 15.44 -9.93
CA GLY A 250 6.13 15.99 -9.07
C GLY A 250 6.27 17.49 -8.87
N LEU A 251 7.49 17.99 -8.64
CA LEU A 251 7.77 19.42 -8.58
C LEU A 251 7.42 20.12 -9.88
N ALA A 252 7.79 19.52 -11.03
CA ALA A 252 7.43 20.02 -12.35
C ALA A 252 5.90 20.15 -12.51
N TYR A 253 5.16 19.11 -12.11
CA TYR A 253 3.70 19.11 -12.15
C TYR A 253 3.10 20.23 -11.26
N GLN A 254 3.60 20.39 -10.03
CA GLN A 254 3.07 21.40 -9.11
C GLN A 254 3.42 22.83 -9.53
N TYR A 255 4.65 23.06 -10.01
CA TYR A 255 5.07 24.37 -10.50
C TYR A 255 4.39 24.77 -11.80
N GLU A 256 3.84 23.84 -12.59
CA GLU A 256 3.20 24.11 -13.88
C GLU A 256 2.24 25.31 -13.82
N ARG A 257 1.42 25.38 -12.77
CA ARG A 257 0.39 26.42 -12.64
C ARG A 257 0.98 27.80 -12.32
N PHE A 258 2.01 27.86 -11.49
CA PHE A 258 2.42 29.08 -10.79
C PHE A 258 3.80 29.59 -11.21
N ASN A 259 4.71 28.70 -11.61
CA ASN A 259 6.05 29.05 -12.10
C ASN A 259 6.49 28.08 -13.23
N PRO A 260 6.08 28.33 -14.48
CA PRO A 260 6.36 27.44 -15.61
C PRO A 260 7.85 27.28 -15.93
N GLY A 261 8.66 28.31 -15.63
CA GLY A 261 10.11 28.24 -15.80
C GLY A 261 10.73 27.19 -14.88
N PHE A 262 10.35 27.21 -13.60
CA PHE A 262 10.77 26.17 -12.65
C PHE A 262 10.19 24.82 -13.02
N ALA A 263 8.93 24.75 -13.46
CA ALA A 263 8.34 23.50 -13.92
C ALA A 263 9.18 22.80 -15.00
N MET A 264 9.64 23.54 -16.00
CA MET A 264 10.49 22.99 -17.06
C MET A 264 11.90 22.66 -16.60
N GLN A 265 12.46 23.43 -15.66
CA GLN A 265 13.76 23.13 -15.07
C GLN A 265 13.71 21.80 -14.31
N GLU A 266 12.74 21.62 -13.41
CA GLU A 266 12.57 20.38 -12.64
C GLU A 266 12.30 19.17 -13.54
N LEU A 267 11.53 19.34 -14.63
CA LEU A 267 11.34 18.29 -15.63
C LEU A 267 12.66 17.92 -16.31
N SER A 268 13.44 18.91 -16.72
CA SER A 268 14.72 18.69 -17.41
C SER A 268 15.72 17.97 -16.50
N ASP A 269 15.77 18.37 -15.22
CA ASP A 269 16.61 17.73 -14.21
C ASP A 269 16.15 16.29 -13.94
N SER A 270 14.84 16.03 -13.94
CA SER A 270 14.30 14.67 -13.86
C SER A 270 14.76 13.80 -15.04
N VAL A 271 14.67 14.31 -16.28
CA VAL A 271 15.14 13.60 -17.47
C VAL A 271 16.63 13.28 -17.37
N ALA A 272 17.44 14.23 -16.90
CA ALA A 272 18.87 14.03 -16.69
C ALA A 272 19.17 12.93 -15.66
N VAL A 273 18.41 12.87 -14.57
CA VAL A 273 18.49 11.78 -13.58
C VAL A 273 18.10 10.45 -14.22
N ILE A 274 16.95 10.38 -14.91
CA ILE A 274 16.43 9.15 -15.54
C ILE A 274 17.45 8.55 -16.51
N ASN A 275 18.05 9.37 -17.36
CA ASN A 275 19.02 8.92 -18.36
C ASN A 275 20.31 8.32 -17.76
N ARG A 276 20.62 8.62 -16.49
CA ARG A 276 21.78 8.06 -15.79
C ARG A 276 21.46 6.76 -15.05
N LEU A 277 20.18 6.41 -14.91
CA LEU A 277 19.75 5.20 -14.22
C LEU A 277 19.74 4.01 -15.18
N GLN A 278 20.14 2.86 -14.68
CA GLN A 278 19.96 1.59 -15.38
C GLN A 278 18.57 1.05 -15.07
N GLU A 279 17.72 0.90 -16.10
CA GLU A 279 16.36 0.35 -16.01
C GLU A 279 15.50 0.94 -14.86
N PRO A 280 15.27 2.27 -14.82
CA PRO A 280 14.58 2.90 -13.71
C PRO A 280 13.11 2.49 -13.64
N ASP A 281 12.68 2.01 -12.47
CA ASP A 281 11.26 1.79 -12.19
C ASP A 281 10.55 3.13 -11.92
N LEU A 282 9.98 3.70 -12.97
CA LEU A 282 9.15 4.90 -12.91
C LEU A 282 7.65 4.60 -12.84
N GLY A 283 7.25 3.34 -13.01
CA GLY A 283 5.84 2.93 -13.06
C GLY A 283 5.25 2.62 -11.69
N THR A 284 6.07 2.12 -10.76
CA THR A 284 5.60 1.74 -9.42
C THR A 284 5.67 2.91 -8.47
N THR A 285 4.58 3.22 -7.77
CA THR A 285 4.59 4.23 -6.69
C THR A 285 4.99 3.65 -5.35
N ALA A 286 5.12 2.33 -5.24
CA ALA A 286 5.50 1.64 -4.01
C ALA A 286 7.02 1.45 -3.92
N VAL A 287 7.59 1.79 -2.77
CA VAL A 287 8.96 1.44 -2.40
C VAL A 287 8.91 0.34 -1.34
N LEU A 288 9.55 -0.79 -1.65
CA LEU A 288 9.77 -1.88 -0.71
C LEU A 288 11.03 -1.58 0.10
N ARG A 289 10.90 -1.53 1.43
CA ARG A 289 12.03 -1.52 2.37
C ARG A 289 12.09 -2.85 3.09
N GLN A 290 13.31 -3.22 3.45
CA GLN A 290 13.55 -4.37 4.30
C GLN A 290 14.24 -3.91 5.58
N ILE A 291 13.69 -4.29 6.72
CA ILE A 291 14.33 -4.16 8.03
C ILE A 291 14.92 -5.53 8.36
N VAL A 292 16.25 -5.62 8.41
CA VAL A 292 16.96 -6.89 8.61
C VAL A 292 17.61 -6.91 9.98
N GLY A 293 17.34 -7.97 10.73
CA GLY A 293 18.10 -8.36 11.91
C GLY A 293 18.80 -9.71 11.68
N LYS A 294 19.55 -10.18 12.68
CA LYS A 294 20.33 -11.43 12.56
C LYS A 294 19.47 -12.68 12.33
N GLN A 295 18.26 -12.71 12.88
CA GLN A 295 17.38 -13.89 12.87
C GLN A 295 15.98 -13.59 12.31
N TYR A 296 15.75 -12.37 11.82
CA TYR A 296 14.44 -11.93 11.35
C TYR A 296 14.60 -10.92 10.23
N SER A 297 13.59 -10.84 9.37
CA SER A 297 13.49 -9.79 8.37
C SER A 297 12.05 -9.37 8.21
N PHE A 298 11.84 -8.07 8.08
CA PHE A 298 10.53 -7.50 7.83
C PHE A 298 10.55 -6.71 6.54
N PHE A 299 9.43 -6.72 5.84
CA PHE A 299 9.23 -5.91 4.66
C PHE A 299 8.18 -4.86 4.97
N THR A 300 8.49 -3.61 4.63
CA THR A 300 7.53 -2.52 4.69
C THR A 300 7.41 -1.90 3.30
N VAL A 301 6.21 -1.43 2.98
CA VAL A 301 5.92 -0.79 1.70
C VAL A 301 5.33 0.56 2.00
N TYR A 302 5.88 1.60 1.39
CA TYR A 302 5.26 2.92 1.39
C TYR A 302 5.12 3.46 -0.03
N SER A 303 4.13 4.32 -0.20
CA SER A 303 3.95 5.05 -1.45
C SER A 303 4.88 6.26 -1.47
N VAL A 304 5.68 6.34 -2.51
CA VAL A 304 6.35 7.56 -2.95
C VAL A 304 5.31 8.40 -3.69
N PRO A 305 5.11 9.66 -3.28
CA PRO A 305 4.30 10.59 -4.04
C PRO A 305 5.04 10.88 -5.33
N GLY A 306 4.31 10.90 -6.42
CA GLY A 306 4.94 10.98 -7.71
C GLY A 306 3.88 10.85 -8.76
N TYR A 307 3.89 11.82 -9.64
CA TYR A 307 3.11 11.75 -10.85
C TYR A 307 3.83 10.79 -11.76
N ASP A 308 3.09 9.83 -12.30
CA ASP A 308 3.60 9.01 -13.36
C ASP A 308 4.05 9.90 -14.54
N LEU A 309 4.99 9.38 -15.31
CA LEU A 309 5.59 10.09 -16.43
C LEU A 309 4.52 10.60 -17.41
N GLU A 310 3.48 9.82 -17.67
CA GLU A 310 2.40 10.19 -18.59
C GLU A 310 1.61 11.41 -18.09
N ARG A 311 1.19 11.41 -16.83
CA ARG A 311 0.42 12.49 -16.21
C ARG A 311 1.22 13.78 -16.14
N THR A 312 2.51 13.69 -15.83
CA THR A 312 3.42 14.84 -15.80
C THR A 312 3.55 15.49 -17.18
N TYR A 313 3.88 14.70 -18.20
CA TYR A 313 4.05 15.21 -19.57
C TYR A 313 2.74 15.73 -20.17
N SER A 314 1.60 15.07 -19.90
CA SER A 314 0.29 15.56 -20.34
C SER A 314 -0.01 16.92 -19.72
N LYS A 315 0.20 17.07 -18.41
CA LYS A 315 -0.06 18.33 -17.71
C LYS A 315 0.78 19.49 -18.25
N LEU A 316 2.07 19.26 -18.47
CA LEU A 316 2.99 20.27 -18.99
C LEU A 316 2.73 20.59 -20.46
N ALA A 317 2.41 19.59 -21.28
CA ALA A 317 2.07 19.79 -22.70
C ALA A 317 0.79 20.61 -22.90
N ALA A 318 -0.17 20.49 -21.97
CA ALA A 318 -1.39 21.30 -21.95
C ALA A 318 -1.11 22.79 -21.72
N ARG A 319 0.11 23.18 -21.33
CA ARG A 319 0.57 24.57 -21.29
C ARG A 319 1.56 24.88 -22.39
N ASP A 320 2.67 24.15 -22.45
CA ASP A 320 3.72 24.31 -23.47
C ASP A 320 4.05 22.97 -24.13
N PHE A 321 3.47 22.78 -25.32
CA PHE A 321 3.67 21.58 -26.11
C PHE A 321 5.12 21.44 -26.60
N GLY A 322 5.75 22.54 -27.03
CA GLY A 322 7.06 22.51 -27.69
C GLY A 322 8.16 22.08 -26.72
N LEU A 323 8.21 22.72 -25.55
CA LEU A 323 9.20 22.40 -24.50
C LEU A 323 8.95 21.01 -23.90
N SER A 324 7.69 20.62 -23.70
CA SER A 324 7.35 19.28 -23.21
C SER A 324 7.76 18.20 -24.21
N LEU A 325 7.51 18.40 -25.50
CA LEU A 325 7.93 17.47 -26.55
C LEU A 325 9.46 17.38 -26.65
N SER A 326 10.15 18.51 -26.52
CA SER A 326 11.62 18.55 -26.53
C SER A 326 12.19 17.72 -25.38
N ASN A 327 11.70 17.92 -24.16
CA ASN A 327 12.13 17.14 -22.99
C ASN A 327 11.80 15.65 -23.13
N ALA A 328 10.60 15.32 -23.62
CA ALA A 328 10.21 13.94 -23.87
C ALA A 328 11.18 13.21 -24.82
N ARG A 329 11.63 13.90 -25.87
CA ARG A 329 12.57 13.35 -26.85
C ARG A 329 13.99 13.15 -26.31
N SER A 330 14.35 13.86 -25.24
CA SER A 330 15.65 13.76 -24.59
C SER A 330 15.80 12.54 -23.68
N LEU A 331 14.73 11.77 -23.44
CA LEU A 331 14.83 10.49 -22.74
C LEU A 331 15.60 9.47 -23.59
N ASP A 332 16.61 8.82 -23.00
CA ASP A 332 17.47 7.86 -23.68
C ASP A 332 16.78 6.50 -23.88
N ASP A 333 16.05 6.06 -22.85
CA ASP A 333 15.26 4.84 -22.91
C ASP A 333 14.13 4.97 -23.93
N LYS A 334 14.08 4.03 -24.88
CA LYS A 334 13.12 4.04 -25.99
C LYS A 334 11.68 3.93 -25.52
N PHE A 335 11.43 3.11 -24.50
CA PHE A 335 10.09 2.90 -23.98
C PHE A 335 9.58 4.14 -23.24
N LEU A 336 10.38 4.68 -22.30
CA LEU A 336 10.03 5.89 -21.55
C LEU A 336 9.86 7.10 -22.47
N ARG A 337 10.74 7.28 -23.46
CA ARG A 337 10.60 8.32 -24.48
C ARG A 337 9.30 8.18 -25.26
N THR A 338 8.94 6.96 -25.66
CA THR A 338 7.70 6.72 -26.42
C THR A 338 6.48 7.07 -25.57
N MET A 339 6.46 6.65 -24.30
CA MET A 339 5.39 6.99 -23.37
C MET A 339 5.27 8.50 -23.15
N ALA A 340 6.39 9.21 -22.95
CA ALA A 340 6.39 10.67 -22.80
C ALA A 340 5.86 11.37 -24.06
N VAL A 341 6.31 10.98 -25.26
CA VAL A 341 5.85 11.57 -26.53
C VAL A 341 4.36 11.31 -26.76
N LEU A 342 3.88 10.10 -26.46
CA LEU A 342 2.45 9.77 -26.55
C LEU A 342 1.62 10.63 -25.59
N ALA A 343 2.08 10.82 -24.36
CA ALA A 343 1.44 11.70 -23.38
C ALA A 343 1.31 13.15 -23.89
N VAL A 344 2.41 13.70 -24.43
CA VAL A 344 2.44 15.07 -25.00
C VAL A 344 1.50 15.20 -26.20
N THR A 345 1.50 14.22 -27.11
CA THR A 345 0.70 14.26 -28.35
C THR A 345 -0.80 14.06 -28.10
N ARG A 346 -1.18 13.26 -27.09
CA ARG A 346 -2.59 13.12 -26.67
C ARG A 346 -3.23 14.47 -26.34
N GLU A 347 -2.52 15.37 -25.66
CA GLU A 347 -3.04 16.70 -25.34
C GLU A 347 -3.21 17.60 -26.57
N CYS A 348 -2.37 17.45 -27.59
CA CYS A 348 -2.55 18.15 -28.87
C CYS A 348 -3.85 17.72 -29.56
N SER A 349 -4.16 16.42 -29.56
CA SER A 349 -5.40 15.91 -30.17
C SER A 349 -6.67 16.43 -29.47
N LYS A 350 -6.63 16.64 -28.14
CA LYS A 350 -7.75 17.21 -27.38
C LYS A 350 -8.04 18.66 -27.75
N ARG A 351 -7.00 19.47 -27.95
CA ARG A 351 -7.13 20.89 -28.35
C ARG A 351 -7.77 21.07 -29.73
N ASN A 352 -7.49 20.17 -30.68
CA ASN A 352 -8.08 20.24 -32.01
C ASN A 352 -9.57 19.91 -32.02
N VAL A 353 -10.05 19.02 -31.13
CA VAL A 353 -11.47 18.68 -30.99
C VAL A 353 -12.28 19.80 -30.32
N THR A 354 -11.65 20.65 -29.50
CA THR A 354 -12.36 21.75 -28.80
C THR A 354 -12.51 23.01 -29.64
N ASN A 355 -11.76 23.15 -30.73
CA ASN A 355 -11.84 24.29 -31.65
C ASN A 355 -12.81 24.03 -32.84
N GLU A 356 -13.45 22.85 -32.89
CA GLU A 356 -14.47 22.48 -33.88
C GLU A 356 -15.91 22.47 -33.30
N GLN A 357 -16.10 22.98 -32.08
CA GLN A 357 -17.40 23.33 -31.48
C GLN A 357 -17.45 24.82 -31.21
#